data_AF-A1HNB3-F1
#
_entry.id   AF-A1HNB3-F1
#
_cell.length_a   1.000
_cell.length_b   1.000
_cell.length_c   1.000
_cell.angle_alpha   90.00
_cell.angle_beta   90.00
_cell.angle_gamma   90.00
#
_symmetry.space_group_name_H-M   'P 1'
#
loop_
_entity.id
_entity.type
_entity.pdbx_description
1 polymer ?
#
loop_
_entity_poly.entity_id
_entity_poly.type
_entity_poly.pdbx_seq_one_letter_code
_entity_poly.pdbx_strand_id
1 'polypeptide(L)'
;MTEQWETCTITYETVREVKGIFPKETVRFVAKAAGPRGEYIAAKSKAFALGAFNVYGPNEKKKEHAAALEAVVKELIDDGWEQVPEKGRPWFNLKFRRQVEG
;
A
#
# COMPACT_ATOMS: atom_id res chain seq x y z
N MET A 1 14.26 5.68 -27.64
CA MET A 1 13.23 5.41 -26.61
C MET A 1 13.95 5.59 -25.28
N THR A 2 13.62 6.62 -24.50
CA THR A 2 14.23 6.83 -23.19
C THR A 2 13.54 5.92 -22.18
N GLU A 3 14.28 4.97 -21.62
CA GLU A 3 13.82 4.17 -20.49
C GLU A 3 13.54 5.12 -19.32
N GLN A 4 12.30 5.15 -18.84
CA GLN A 4 11.92 5.94 -17.68
C GLN A 4 11.55 5.01 -16.54
N TRP A 5 11.87 5.43 -15.33
CA TRP A 5 11.58 4.65 -14.13
C TRP A 5 10.35 5.23 -13.44
N GLU A 6 9.42 4.36 -13.09
CA GLU A 6 8.37 4.68 -12.12
C GLU A 6 8.76 4.13 -10.77
N THR A 7 8.37 4.85 -9.72
CA THR A 7 8.53 4.40 -8.33
C THR A 7 7.18 4.24 -7.69
N CYS A 8 7.04 3.26 -6.81
CA CYS A 8 5.79 3.01 -6.11
C CYS A 8 6.06 2.77 -4.64
N THR A 9 5.21 3.31 -3.77
CA THR A 9 5.28 3.12 -2.32
C THR A 9 3.92 2.71 -1.79
N ILE A 10 3.88 1.63 -1.00
CA ILE A 10 2.67 1.20 -0.32
C ILE A 10 2.44 2.05 0.93
N THR A 11 1.26 2.63 1.03
CA THR A 11 0.76 3.37 2.19
C THR A 11 -0.60 2.81 2.59
N TYR A 12 -1.21 3.32 3.66
CA TYR A 12 -2.62 3.07 3.92
C TYR A 12 -3.41 4.37 3.95
N GLU A 13 -4.68 4.29 3.61
CA GLU A 13 -5.62 5.41 3.71
C GLU A 13 -6.88 4.99 4.46
N THR A 14 -7.50 5.94 5.16
CA THR A 14 -8.78 5.74 5.84
C THR A 14 -9.91 5.81 4.83
N VAL A 15 -10.68 4.73 4.74
CA VAL A 15 -11.84 4.60 3.85
C VAL A 15 -13.12 5.02 4.58
N ARG A 16 -13.21 4.71 5.87
CA ARG A 16 -14.36 5.10 6.71
C ARG A 16 -13.92 5.28 8.16
N GLU A 17 -14.28 6.41 8.73
CA GLU A 17 -14.13 6.67 10.17
C GLU A 17 -15.50 6.53 10.84
N VAL A 18 -15.60 5.65 11.85
CA VAL A 18 -16.80 5.55 12.69
C VAL A 18 -16.50 6.20 14.03
N LYS A 19 -17.11 7.36 14.30
CA LYS A 19 -17.03 8.07 15.58
C LYS A 19 -18.01 7.44 16.58
N GLY A 20 -17.53 7.04 17.76
CA GLY A 20 -18.34 6.40 18.82
C GLY A 20 -17.49 5.85 19.97
N ILE A 21 -18.12 5.19 20.95
CA ILE A 21 -17.46 4.65 22.16
C ILE A 21 -16.37 3.61 21.83
N PHE A 22 -16.51 2.93 20.68
CA PHE A 22 -15.49 2.06 20.12
C PHE A 22 -15.13 2.54 18.71
N PRO A 23 -14.13 3.43 18.55
CA PRO A 23 -13.71 3.87 17.23
C PRO A 23 -13.26 2.66 16.42
N LYS A 24 -13.86 2.51 15.25
CA LYS A 24 -13.45 1.53 14.24
C LYS A 24 -13.14 2.31 12.99
N GLU A 25 -11.87 2.36 12.64
CA GLU A 25 -11.43 2.89 11.38
C GLU A 25 -11.38 1.74 10.37
N THR A 26 -11.98 1.95 9.22
CA THR A 26 -11.79 1.05 8.08
C THR A 26 -10.75 1.68 7.19
N VAL A 27 -9.66 0.96 6.95
CA VAL A 27 -8.54 1.41 6.12
C VAL A 27 -8.30 0.45 4.98
N ARG A 28 -7.47 0.84 4.02
CA ARG A 28 -6.93 -0.05 2.99
C ARG A 28 -5.49 0.33 2.67
N PHE A 29 -4.70 -0.65 2.26
CA PHE A 29 -3.42 -0.37 1.60
C PHE A 29 -3.61 0.14 0.18
N VAL A 30 -2.75 1.08 -0.19
CA VAL A 30 -2.71 1.77 -1.47
C VAL A 30 -1.27 1.86 -1.93
N ALA A 31 -1.01 1.34 -3.13
CA ALA A 31 0.26 1.49 -3.82
C ALA A 31 0.23 2.79 -4.63
N LYS A 32 0.90 3.83 -4.13
CA LYS A 32 1.01 5.13 -4.82
C LYS A 32 2.23 5.10 -5.71
N ALA A 33 2.01 5.23 -7.01
CA ALA A 33 3.05 5.26 -8.02
C ALA A 33 3.29 6.70 -8.49
N ALA A 34 4.54 7.02 -8.81
CA ALA A 34 4.98 8.27 -9.38
C ALA A 34 5.87 7.96 -10.59
N GLY A 35 5.54 8.58 -11.72
CA GLY A 35 6.24 8.39 -12.98
C GLY A 35 6.19 9.62 -13.87
N PRO A 36 6.62 9.50 -15.13
CA PRO A 36 6.66 10.61 -16.11
C PRO A 36 5.29 11.25 -16.38
N ARG A 37 4.21 10.49 -16.16
CA ARG A 37 2.82 10.93 -16.36
C ARG A 37 2.17 11.51 -15.09
N GLY A 38 2.94 11.65 -14.01
CA GLY A 38 2.47 12.12 -12.70
C GLY A 38 2.23 10.99 -11.71
N GLU A 39 1.53 11.32 -10.62
CA GLU A 39 1.20 10.39 -9.55
C GLU A 39 -0.13 9.68 -9.82
N TYR A 40 -0.19 8.38 -9.52
CA TYR A 40 -1.41 7.58 -9.64
C TYR A 40 -1.42 6.43 -8.62
N ILE A 41 -2.53 5.69 -8.57
CA ILE A 41 -2.65 4.50 -7.72
C ILE A 41 -2.46 3.27 -8.60
N ALA A 42 -1.39 2.52 -8.36
CA ALA A 42 -1.08 1.30 -9.10
C ALA A 42 -1.89 0.09 -8.62
N ALA A 43 -2.18 0.00 -7.31
CA ALA A 43 -2.92 -1.12 -6.72
C ALA A 43 -3.60 -0.72 -5.40
N LYS A 44 -4.65 -1.45 -5.02
CA LYS A 44 -5.40 -1.24 -3.76
C LYS A 44 -5.80 -2.57 -3.14
N SER A 45 -5.57 -2.73 -1.83
CA SER A 45 -6.11 -3.87 -1.10
C SER A 45 -7.61 -3.74 -0.86
N LYS A 46 -8.26 -4.85 -0.50
CA LYS A 46 -9.57 -4.82 0.16
C LYS A 46 -9.48 -4.02 1.47
N ALA A 47 -10.56 -3.34 1.80
CA ALA A 47 -10.63 -2.60 3.05
C ALA A 47 -10.72 -3.55 4.26
N PHE A 48 -10.07 -3.18 5.36
CA PHE A 48 -10.01 -3.95 6.60
C PHE A 48 -10.16 -3.04 7.82
N ALA A 49 -10.54 -3.62 8.96
CA ALA A 49 -10.85 -2.85 10.15
C ALA A 49 -9.63 -2.71 11.06
N LEU A 50 -9.24 -1.47 11.37
CA LEU A 50 -8.42 -1.17 12.53
C LEU A 50 -9.31 -1.26 13.77
N GLY A 51 -9.14 -2.34 14.54
CA GLY A 51 -9.83 -2.49 15.82
C GLY A 51 -9.45 -1.37 16.80
N ALA A 52 -10.30 -1.12 17.80
CA ALA A 52 -10.15 -0.03 18.76
C ALA A 52 -8.80 0.00 19.53
N PHE A 53 -8.07 -1.12 19.58
CA PHE A 53 -6.75 -1.24 20.21
C PHE A 53 -5.57 -1.08 19.23
N ASN A 54 -5.81 -0.96 17.93
CA ASN A 54 -4.78 -0.71 16.91
C ASN A 54 -4.63 0.79 16.64
N VAL A 55 -4.40 1.56 17.70
CA VAL A 55 -4.34 3.05 17.69
C VAL A 55 -3.20 3.57 16.79
N TYR A 56 -2.21 2.74 16.48
CA TYR A 56 -1.02 3.13 15.71
C TYR A 56 -1.04 2.68 14.23
N GLY A 57 -2.18 2.19 13.72
CA GLY A 57 -2.35 1.78 12.32
C GLY A 57 -2.25 0.26 12.08
N PRO A 58 -1.98 -0.16 10.83
CA PRO A 58 -1.92 -1.57 10.46
C PRO A 58 -0.84 -2.35 11.24
N ASN A 59 -1.27 -3.43 11.91
CA ASN A 59 -0.44 -4.34 12.68
C ASN A 59 -0.03 -5.59 11.87
N GLU A 60 1.28 -5.87 11.76
CA GLU A 60 1.83 -7.03 11.03
C GLU A 60 1.37 -8.39 11.59
N LYS A 61 1.08 -8.46 12.90
CA LYS A 61 0.68 -9.70 13.56
C LYS A 61 -0.78 -10.08 13.27
N LYS A 62 -1.54 -9.18 12.63
CA LYS A 62 -2.92 -9.45 12.23
C LYS A 62 -2.92 -10.08 10.83
N LYS A 63 -3.35 -11.34 10.75
CA LYS A 63 -3.44 -12.09 9.48
C LYS A 63 -4.22 -11.34 8.39
N GLU A 64 -5.29 -10.64 8.76
CA GLU A 64 -6.08 -9.84 7.82
C GLU A 64 -5.27 -8.70 7.19
N HIS A 65 -4.45 -8.01 7.99
CA HIS A 65 -3.62 -6.92 7.48
C HIS A 65 -2.46 -7.45 6.64
N ALA A 66 -1.81 -8.52 7.09
CA ALA A 66 -0.75 -9.17 6.33
C ALA A 66 -1.26 -9.63 4.96
N ALA A 67 -2.40 -10.33 4.93
CA ALA A 67 -3.02 -10.78 3.69
C ALA A 67 -3.43 -9.61 2.77
N ALA A 68 -3.92 -8.50 3.35
CA ALA A 68 -4.25 -7.30 2.58
C ALA A 68 -3.01 -6.66 1.94
N LEU A 69 -1.87 -6.64 2.66
CA LEU A 69 -0.61 -6.16 2.09
C LEU A 69 -0.09 -7.12 1.01
N GLU A 70 -0.07 -8.42 1.29
CA GLU A 70 0.38 -9.45 0.35
C GLU A 70 -0.41 -9.41 -0.95
N ALA A 71 -1.72 -9.13 -0.91
CA ALA A 71 -2.53 -8.95 -2.11
C ALA A 71 -2.04 -7.78 -2.98
N VAL A 72 -1.69 -6.64 -2.38
CA VAL A 72 -1.16 -5.47 -3.12
C VAL A 72 0.22 -5.77 -3.67
N VAL A 73 1.09 -6.41 -2.88
CA VAL A 73 2.43 -6.81 -3.33
C VAL A 73 2.33 -7.77 -4.51
N LYS A 74 1.45 -8.76 -4.43
CA LYS A 74 1.20 -9.70 -5.52
C LYS A 74 0.71 -9.01 -6.78
N GLU A 75 -0.26 -8.11 -6.66
CA GLU A 75 -0.79 -7.33 -7.78
C GLU A 75 0.32 -6.50 -8.45
N LEU A 76 1.19 -5.86 -7.66
CA LEU A 76 2.34 -5.12 -8.18
C LEU A 76 3.34 -6.02 -8.91
N ILE A 77 3.70 -7.18 -8.33
CA ILE A 77 4.63 -8.12 -8.98
C ILE A 77 4.03 -8.67 -10.28
N ASP A 78 2.73 -9.01 -10.27
CA ASP A 78 2.02 -9.50 -11.45
C ASP A 78 1.92 -8.40 -12.54
N ASP A 79 1.96 -7.11 -12.17
CA ASP A 79 2.02 -5.91 -13.04
C ASP A 79 3.47 -5.48 -13.41
N GLY A 80 4.46 -6.34 -13.12
CA GLY A 80 5.86 -6.13 -13.51
C GLY A 80 6.66 -5.17 -12.62
N TRP A 81 6.16 -4.87 -11.41
CA TRP A 81 6.91 -4.08 -10.44
C TRP A 81 7.93 -4.92 -9.69
N GLU A 82 9.12 -4.37 -9.55
CA GLU A 82 10.21 -4.97 -8.78
C GLU A 82 10.32 -4.32 -7.41
N GLN A 83 10.28 -5.13 -6.35
CA GLN A 83 10.48 -4.63 -5.00
C GLN A 83 11.92 -4.18 -4.79
N VAL A 84 12.12 -2.96 -4.29
CA VAL A 84 13.46 -2.47 -3.93
C VAL A 84 13.80 -2.85 -2.48
N PRO A 85 15.09 -3.06 -2.15
CA PRO A 85 15.49 -3.43 -0.79
C PRO A 85 15.22 -2.33 0.24
N GLU A 86 15.06 -1.08 -0.21
CA GLU A 86 14.71 0.04 0.65
C GLU A 86 13.25 -0.08 1.12
N LYS A 87 13.06 -0.32 2.42
CA LYS A 87 11.75 -0.32 3.07
C LYS A 87 11.59 0.95 3.88
N GLY A 88 10.39 1.53 3.86
CA GLY A 88 10.05 2.61 4.79
C GLY A 88 9.97 2.11 6.23
N ARG A 89 9.85 3.07 7.16
CA ARG A 89 9.83 2.78 8.61
C ARG A 89 8.68 1.84 9.03
N PRO A 90 7.43 1.98 8.53
CA PRO A 90 6.39 0.99 8.76
C PRO A 90 6.64 -0.29 7.94
N TRP A 91 6.38 -1.45 8.52
CA TRP A 91 6.55 -2.77 7.87
C TRP A 91 5.82 -2.90 6.51
N PHE A 92 4.71 -2.19 6.34
CA PHE A 92 3.91 -2.18 5.11
C PHE A 92 4.37 -1.13 4.08
N ASN A 93 5.32 -0.25 4.43
CA ASN A 93 5.79 0.82 3.53
C ASN A 93 6.86 0.28 2.57
N LEU A 94 6.46 -0.73 1.80
CA LEU A 94 7.31 -1.35 0.80
C LEU A 94 7.41 -0.44 -0.42
N LYS A 95 8.61 -0.38 -1.01
CA LYS A 95 8.89 0.40 -2.21
C LYS A 95 9.13 -0.54 -3.38
N PHE A 96 8.71 -0.09 -4.55
CA PHE A 96 8.81 -0.79 -5.81
C PHE A 96 9.28 0.16 -6.90
N ARG A 97 9.82 -0.40 -7.98
CA ARG A 97 10.12 0.31 -9.21
C ARG A 97 9.77 -0.53 -10.42
N ARG A 98 9.51 0.11 -11.55
CA ARG A 98 9.44 -0.58 -12.84
C ARG A 98 9.97 0.31 -13.95
N GLN A 99 10.42 -0.30 -15.03
CA GLN A 99 10.74 0.41 -16.25
C GLN A 99 9.46 0.64 -17.06
N VAL A 100 9.30 1.83 -17.59
CA VAL A 100 8.24 2.17 -18.56
C VAL A 100 8.86 2.77 -19.80
N GLU A 101 8.30 2.40 -20.96
CA GLU A 101 8.63 3.05 -22.22
C GLU A 101 7.93 4.42 -22.27
N GLY A 102 8.74 5.46 -22.52
CA GLY A 102 8.30 6.84 -22.71
C GLY A 102 7.74 7.10 -24.08
#